data_AF-A0A1V2AU27-F1
#
_entry.id   AF-A0A1V2AU27-F1
#
_cell.length_a   1.000
_cell.length_b   1.000
_cell.length_c   1.000
_cell.angle_alpha   90.00
_cell.angle_beta   90.00
_cell.angle_gamma   90.00
#
_symmetry.space_group_name_H-M   'P 1'
#
loop_
_entity.id
_entity.type
_entity.pdbx_description
1 polymer ?
#
loop_
_entity_poly.entity_id
_entity_poly.type
_entity_poly.pdbx_seq_one_letter_code
_entity_poly.pdbx_strand_id
1 'polypeptide(L)'
;VLLQGWVKKIRHLGNVSFLLLRDRTGVIQCVLENELAGYKVDVESVVHVIGEIVETSKTELGVEVLAHEVKVINGAEPLPFEINKKKLQVGLDQLLNERVISLRHERTAAIFKVKSTLVQSFSEFLIENDFTRIFTPKIVS
;
A
#
# COMPACT_ATOMS: atom_id res chain seq x y z
N VAL A 1 12.67 -8.66 -10.88
CA VAL A 1 11.69 -7.57 -10.69
C VAL A 1 12.18 -6.59 -9.64
N LEU A 2 11.70 -5.35 -9.74
CA LEU A 2 11.92 -4.29 -8.74
C LEU A 2 10.57 -3.91 -8.13
N LEU A 3 10.47 -3.97 -6.80
CA LEU A 3 9.29 -3.56 -6.05
C LEU A 3 9.64 -2.44 -5.06
N GLN A 4 8.74 -1.48 -4.92
CA GLN A 4 8.89 -0.37 -3.97
C GLN A 4 7.57 -0.14 -3.23
N GLY A 5 7.66 0.01 -1.91
CA GLY A 5 6.46 0.15 -1.10
C GLY A 5 6.77 0.25 0.39
N TRP A 6 5.75 0.00 1.19
CA TRP A 6 5.81 0.03 2.64
C TRP A 6 5.84 -1.38 3.21
N VAL A 7 6.68 -1.61 4.22
CA VAL A 7 6.69 -2.87 4.97
C VAL A 7 5.37 -2.99 5.74
N LYS A 8 4.44 -3.81 5.25
CA LYS A 8 3.16 -4.09 5.92
C LYS A 8 3.38 -4.97 7.14
N LYS A 9 4.25 -5.96 7.03
CA LYS A 9 4.59 -6.90 8.09
C LYS A 9 5.91 -7.58 7.77
N ILE A 10 6.70 -7.90 8.78
CA ILE A 10 7.85 -8.80 8.64
C ILE A 10 7.75 -9.92 9.67
N ARG A 11 8.10 -11.14 9.28
CA ARG A 11 8.11 -12.33 10.14
C ARG A 11 9.43 -13.08 9.94
N HIS A 12 10.11 -13.40 11.05
CA HIS A 12 11.36 -14.16 11.02
C HIS A 12 11.10 -15.61 11.47
N LEU A 13 11.56 -16.58 10.68
CA LEU A 13 11.46 -18.00 10.95
C LEU A 13 12.80 -18.69 10.64
N GLY A 14 13.67 -18.78 11.65
CA GLY A 14 14.98 -19.42 11.49
C GLY A 14 15.83 -18.72 10.43
N ASN A 15 16.15 -19.46 9.36
CA ASN A 15 16.97 -19.00 8.23
C ASN A 15 16.15 -18.35 7.09
N VAL A 16 14.86 -18.06 7.32
CA VAL A 16 13.99 -17.39 6.35
C VAL A 16 13.25 -16.23 7.02
N SER A 17 12.98 -15.17 6.28
CA SER A 17 12.07 -14.10 6.69
C SER A 17 11.06 -13.79 5.60
N PHE A 18 9.84 -13.49 6.02
CA PHE A 18 8.74 -13.14 5.11
C PHE A 18 8.39 -11.67 5.33
N LEU A 19 8.71 -10.83 4.35
CA LEU A 19 8.38 -9.42 4.31
C LEU A 19 7.16 -9.24 3.41
N LEU A 20 6.03 -8.82 3.99
CA LEU A 20 4.86 -8.41 3.23
C LEU A 20 5.03 -6.95 2.81
N LEU A 21 5.22 -6.71 1.53
CA LEU A 21 5.39 -5.39 0.95
C LEU A 21 4.05 -4.90 0.41
N ARG A 22 3.59 -3.74 0.85
CA ARG A 22 2.38 -3.09 0.34
C ARG A 22 2.73 -1.93 -0.59
N ASP A 23 2.05 -1.85 -1.71
CA ASP A 23 2.04 -0.68 -2.59
C ASP A 23 0.60 -0.21 -2.86
N ARG A 24 0.39 0.63 -3.88
CA ARG A 24 -0.95 1.11 -4.24
C ARG A 24 -1.85 0.03 -4.85
N THR A 25 -1.28 -1.04 -5.39
CA THR A 25 -1.99 -2.11 -6.10
C THR A 25 -2.41 -3.23 -5.16
N GLY A 26 -1.58 -3.57 -4.17
CA GLY A 26 -1.90 -4.61 -3.20
C GLY A 26 -0.75 -4.90 -2.24
N VAL A 27 -0.65 -6.17 -1.87
CA VAL A 27 0.39 -6.69 -0.97
C VAL A 27 1.00 -7.92 -1.62
N ILE A 28 2.32 -7.99 -1.63
CA ILE A 28 3.06 -9.14 -2.11
C ILE A 28 4.02 -9.65 -1.04
N GLN A 29 4.24 -10.96 -1.00
CA GLN A 29 5.22 -11.57 -0.11
C GLN A 29 6.59 -11.56 -0.78
N CYS A 30 7.57 -11.04 -0.06
CA CYS A 30 8.98 -11.17 -0.38
C CYS A 30 9.61 -12.18 0.60
N VAL A 31 10.24 -13.22 0.09
CA VAL A 31 10.99 -14.24 0.85
C VAL A 31 12.44 -13.80 0.91
N LEU A 32 12.97 -13.69 2.13
CA LEU A 32 14.35 -13.32 2.40
C LEU A 32 15.06 -14.54 3.00
N GLU A 33 16.11 -15.01 2.33
CA GLU A 33 16.88 -16.19 2.73
C GLU A 33 18.35 -15.82 2.96
N ASN A 34 19.14 -16.75 3.51
CA ASN A 34 20.59 -16.60 3.71
C ASN A 34 20.95 -15.32 4.48
N GLU A 35 21.79 -14.47 3.91
CA GLU A 35 22.25 -13.22 4.54
C GLU A 35 21.13 -12.19 4.77
N LEU A 36 20.04 -12.29 4.00
CA LEU A 36 18.85 -11.45 4.18
C LEU A 36 17.89 -12.03 5.22
N ALA A 37 18.07 -13.28 5.65
CA ALA A 37 17.29 -13.84 6.73
C ALA A 37 17.54 -13.05 8.02
N GLY A 38 16.46 -12.61 8.67
CA GLY A 38 16.56 -11.79 9.88
C GLY A 38 16.74 -10.29 9.61
N TYR A 39 16.61 -9.82 8.36
CA TYR A 39 16.72 -8.39 8.02
C TYR A 39 15.78 -7.54 8.89
N LYS A 40 16.35 -6.64 9.70
CA LYS A 40 15.59 -5.80 10.63
C LYS A 40 15.08 -4.56 9.91
N VAL A 41 13.77 -4.41 9.83
CA VAL A 41 13.10 -3.22 9.29
C VAL A 41 11.76 -3.02 9.97
N ASP A 42 11.45 -1.77 10.29
CA ASP A 42 10.21 -1.42 10.97
C ASP A 42 9.02 -1.42 10.02
N VAL A 43 7.85 -1.76 10.57
CA VAL A 43 6.57 -1.66 9.87
C VAL A 43 6.33 -0.22 9.41
N GLU A 44 5.83 -0.06 8.19
CA GLU A 44 5.69 1.20 7.44
C GLU A 44 6.99 1.86 6.97
N SER A 45 8.16 1.23 7.12
CA SER A 45 9.36 1.71 6.46
C SER A 45 9.19 1.61 4.94
N VAL A 46 9.70 2.60 4.21
CA VAL A 46 9.72 2.60 2.75
C VAL A 46 10.93 1.82 2.30
N VAL A 47 10.71 0.74 1.56
CA VAL A 47 11.77 -0.13 1.08
C VAL A 47 11.69 -0.33 -0.42
N HIS A 48 12.85 -0.69 -0.95
CA HIS A 48 13.09 -1.15 -2.29
C HIS A 48 13.51 -2.62 -2.19
N VAL A 49 12.90 -3.50 -2.99
CA VAL A 49 13.22 -4.93 -3.05
C VAL A 49 13.51 -5.32 -4.49
N ILE A 50 14.70 -5.87 -4.73
CA ILE A 50 15.04 -6.54 -6.00
C ILE A 50 14.98 -8.03 -5.76
N GLY A 51 14.35 -8.76 -6.67
CA GLY A 51 14.25 -10.21 -6.57
C GLY A 51 13.68 -10.87 -7.82
N GLU A 52 13.39 -12.16 -7.72
CA GLU A 52 12.78 -12.96 -8.78
C GLU A 52 11.36 -13.38 -8.39
N ILE A 53 10.44 -13.42 -9.35
CA ILE A 53 9.08 -13.94 -9.10
C ILE A 53 9.14 -15.47 -9.10
N VAL A 54 8.55 -16.09 -8.08
CA VAL A 54 8.45 -17.54 -7.96
C VAL A 54 6.99 -17.91 -7.73
N GLU A 55 6.53 -18.98 -8.41
CA GLU A 55 5.19 -19.52 -8.19
C GLU A 55 5.09 -20.22 -6.83
N THR A 56 3.96 -20.04 -6.16
CA THR A 56 3.74 -20.61 -4.83
C THR A 56 2.25 -20.81 -4.54
N SER A 57 1.90 -21.93 -3.92
CA SER A 57 0.54 -22.17 -3.42
C SER A 57 0.28 -21.56 -2.04
N LYS A 58 1.30 -20.90 -1.46
CA LYS A 58 1.26 -20.38 -0.07
C LYS A 58 0.68 -18.97 0.04
N THR A 59 0.46 -18.28 -1.08
CA THR A 59 -0.06 -16.91 -1.12
C THR A 59 -1.33 -16.85 -1.98
N GLU A 60 -2.22 -15.91 -1.67
CA GLU A 60 -3.45 -15.69 -2.45
C GLU A 60 -3.14 -15.24 -3.89
N LEU A 61 -2.00 -14.58 -4.11
CA LEU A 61 -1.54 -14.16 -5.44
C LEU A 61 -1.01 -15.31 -6.29
N GLY A 62 -0.77 -16.49 -5.72
CA GLY A 62 -0.14 -17.62 -6.42
C GLY A 62 1.35 -17.42 -6.72
N VAL A 63 1.93 -16.28 -6.31
CA VAL A 63 3.32 -15.91 -6.51
C VAL A 63 3.90 -15.23 -5.28
N GLU A 64 5.22 -15.28 -5.17
CA GLU A 64 6.02 -14.52 -4.21
C GLU A 64 7.31 -14.02 -4.88
N VAL A 65 8.05 -13.17 -4.19
CA VAL A 65 9.34 -12.66 -4.68
C VAL A 65 10.47 -13.21 -3.81
N LEU A 66 11.38 -13.99 -4.39
CA LEU A 66 12.63 -14.34 -3.75
C LEU A 66 13.56 -13.12 -3.81
N ALA A 67 13.81 -12.50 -2.66
CA ALA A 67 14.56 -11.25 -2.57
C ALA A 67 16.08 -11.50 -2.69
N HIS A 68 16.72 -10.73 -3.56
CA HIS A 68 18.19 -10.67 -3.70
C HIS A 68 18.77 -9.43 -3.02
N GLU A 69 18.00 -8.34 -2.96
CA GLU A 69 18.39 -7.09 -2.33
C GLU A 69 17.19 -6.46 -1.63
N VAL A 70 17.42 -5.93 -0.42
CA VAL A 70 16.48 -5.06 0.29
C VAL A 70 17.19 -3.80 0.74
N LYS A 71 16.69 -2.64 0.32
CA LYS A 71 17.21 -1.33 0.70
C LYS A 71 16.13 -0.49 1.37
N VAL A 72 16.41 0.02 2.56
CA VAL A 72 15.56 1.02 3.21
C VAL A 72 15.78 2.37 2.52
N ILE A 73 14.70 2.90 1.91
CA ILE A 73 14.67 4.26 1.36
C ILE A 73 14.40 5.25 2.48
N ASN A 74 13.46 4.91 3.37
CA ASN A 74 13.13 5.72 4.55
C ASN A 74 12.66 4.82 5.70
N GLY A 75 13.20 5.03 6.89
CA GLY A 75 12.76 4.34 8.11
C GLY A 75 11.41 4.84 8.59
N ALA A 76 10.65 3.99 9.28
CA ALA A 76 9.41 4.41 9.91
C ALA A 76 9.65 5.16 11.22
N GLU A 77 8.83 6.19 11.45
CA GLU A 77 8.64 6.78 12.77
C GLU A 77 7.57 6.00 13.58
N PRO A 78 7.47 6.22 14.90
CA PRO A 78 6.40 5.63 15.70
C PRO A 78 5.02 5.87 15.10
N LEU A 79 4.27 4.79 14.89
CA LEU A 79 2.98 4.87 14.22
C LEU A 79 1.91 5.45 15.14
N PRO A 80 1.05 6.37 14.65
CA PRO A 80 -0.02 6.97 15.45
C PRO A 80 -1.09 5.97 15.86
N PHE A 81 -1.22 4.86 15.13
CA PHE A 81 -2.08 3.72 15.43
C PHE A 81 -1.65 2.49 14.63
N GLU A 82 -2.12 1.33 15.05
CA GLU A 82 -1.88 0.07 14.34
C GLU A 82 -2.67 0.00 13.02
N ILE A 83 -2.02 0.34 11.91
CA ILE A 83 -2.64 0.39 10.58
C ILE A 83 -2.95 -1.00 10.00
N ASN A 84 -2.26 -2.05 10.44
CA ASN A 84 -2.35 -3.37 9.80
C ASN A 84 -3.42 -4.30 10.39
N LYS A 85 -4.32 -3.77 11.23
CA LYS A 85 -5.52 -4.50 11.69
C LYS A 85 -6.58 -4.56 10.60
N LYS A 86 -7.36 -5.65 10.57
CA LYS A 86 -8.51 -5.82 9.65
C LYS A 86 -9.56 -4.71 9.79
N LYS A 87 -9.71 -4.16 10.99
CA LYS A 87 -10.55 -2.99 11.28
C LYS A 87 -9.70 -2.00 12.08
N LEU A 88 -9.65 -0.76 11.63
CA LEU A 88 -9.09 0.33 12.42
C LEU A 88 -10.05 0.64 13.56
N GLN A 89 -9.57 0.51 14.80
CA GLN A 89 -10.30 0.89 16.02
C GLN A 89 -9.86 2.29 16.43
N VAL A 90 -10.07 3.25 15.55
CA VAL A 90 -9.56 4.62 15.67
C VAL A 90 -10.71 5.59 15.40
N GLY A 91 -10.82 6.65 16.20
CA GLY A 91 -11.84 7.69 16.03
C GLY A 91 -11.69 8.45 14.71
N LEU A 92 -12.80 9.00 14.19
CA LEU A 92 -12.79 9.72 12.92
C LEU A 92 -11.77 10.88 12.91
N ASP A 93 -11.71 11.67 13.97
CA ASP A 93 -10.80 12.82 14.08
C ASP A 93 -9.35 12.40 13.92
N GLN A 94 -8.94 11.31 14.57
CA GLN A 94 -7.57 10.79 14.43
C GLN A 94 -7.33 10.22 13.03
N LEU A 95 -8.31 9.55 12.40
CA LEU A 95 -8.18 9.08 11.02
C LEU A 95 -8.00 10.24 10.02
N LEU A 96 -8.62 11.39 10.29
CA LEU A 96 -8.55 12.60 9.47
C LEU A 96 -7.26 13.38 9.72
N ASN A 97 -6.83 13.51 10.97
CA ASN A 97 -5.56 14.17 11.31
C ASN A 97 -4.37 13.39 10.76
N GLU A 98 -4.41 12.06 10.87
CA GLU A 98 -3.35 11.16 10.39
C GLU A 98 -3.69 10.58 9.01
N ARG A 99 -4.14 11.45 8.10
CA ARG A 99 -4.74 10.98 6.83
C ARG A 99 -3.78 10.21 5.94
N VAL A 100 -2.51 10.61 5.93
CA VAL A 100 -1.46 9.95 5.15
C VAL A 100 -1.33 8.49 5.56
N ILE A 101 -1.36 8.21 6.86
CA ILE A 101 -1.31 6.84 7.39
C ILE A 101 -2.65 6.15 7.15
N SER A 102 -3.78 6.76 7.53
CA SER A 102 -5.09 6.09 7.45
C SER A 102 -5.50 5.70 6.02
N LEU A 103 -5.03 6.42 5.01
CA LEU A 103 -5.26 6.09 3.59
C LEU A 103 -4.50 4.85 3.12
N ARG A 104 -3.44 4.41 3.80
CA ARG A 104 -2.73 3.18 3.41
C ARG A 104 -3.46 1.91 3.89
N HIS A 105 -4.48 2.04 4.74
CA HIS A 105 -5.36 0.93 5.09
C HIS A 105 -6.28 0.60 3.91
N GLU A 106 -6.35 -0.69 3.55
CA GLU A 106 -7.02 -1.19 2.34
C GLU A 106 -8.46 -0.69 2.18
N ARG A 107 -9.24 -0.71 3.28
CA ARG A 107 -10.64 -0.31 3.28
C ARG A 107 -10.81 1.20 3.08
N THR A 108 -9.89 2.00 3.61
CA THR A 108 -9.92 3.45 3.45
C THR A 108 -9.50 3.81 2.03
N ALA A 109 -8.42 3.20 1.53
CA ALA A 109 -7.95 3.37 0.14
C ALA A 109 -9.04 3.04 -0.88
N ALA A 110 -9.79 1.95 -0.65
CA ALA A 110 -10.86 1.49 -1.54
C ALA A 110 -11.94 2.56 -1.76
N ILE A 111 -12.31 3.32 -0.72
CA ILE A 111 -13.29 4.41 -0.83
C ILE A 111 -12.85 5.46 -1.87
N PHE A 112 -11.56 5.82 -1.87
CA PHE A 112 -11.04 6.84 -2.79
C PHE A 112 -10.83 6.29 -4.20
N LYS A 113 -10.47 5.01 -4.33
CA LYS A 113 -10.45 4.35 -5.64
C LYS A 113 -11.84 4.36 -6.27
N VAL A 114 -12.87 3.95 -5.53
CA VAL A 114 -14.28 3.99 -5.99
C VAL A 114 -14.71 5.41 -6.31
N LYS A 115 -14.42 6.39 -5.45
CA LYS A 115 -14.74 7.81 -5.71
C LYS A 115 -14.08 8.32 -6.99
N SER A 116 -12.82 7.95 -7.24
CA SER A 116 -12.11 8.31 -8.47
C SER A 116 -12.80 7.75 -9.70
N THR A 117 -13.14 6.45 -9.68
CA THR A 117 -13.87 5.79 -10.77
C THR A 117 -15.23 6.44 -11.01
N LEU A 118 -15.99 6.76 -9.95
CA LEU A 118 -17.29 7.42 -10.08
C LEU A 118 -17.19 8.78 -10.78
N VAL A 119 -16.23 9.62 -10.38
CA VAL A 119 -16.02 10.95 -11.00
C VAL A 119 -15.60 10.81 -12.46
N GLN A 120 -14.73 9.85 -12.75
CA GLN A 120 -14.27 9.57 -14.10
C GLN A 120 -15.45 9.12 -14.99
N SER A 121 -16.17 8.08 -14.59
CA SER A 121 -17.31 7.55 -15.37
C SER A 121 -18.44 8.55 -15.54
N PHE A 122 -18.72 9.38 -14.53
CA PHE A 122 -19.67 10.48 -14.66
C PHE A 122 -19.25 11.47 -15.75
N SER A 123 -17.95 11.83 -15.78
CA SER A 123 -17.43 12.76 -16.77
C SER A 123 -17.45 12.15 -18.18
N GLU A 124 -17.05 10.88 -18.30
CA GLU A 124 -17.08 10.13 -19.57
C GLU A 124 -18.50 10.07 -20.15
N PHE A 125 -19.49 9.69 -19.34
CA PHE A 125 -20.90 9.66 -19.76
C PHE A 125 -21.38 11.01 -20.30
N LEU A 126 -21.09 12.11 -19.60
CA LEU A 126 -21.52 13.44 -20.04
C LEU A 126 -20.85 13.86 -21.35
N ILE A 127 -19.55 13.58 -21.52
CA ILE A 127 -18.82 13.87 -22.75
C ILE A 127 -19.41 13.09 -23.93
N GLU A 128 -19.76 11.81 -23.73
CA GLU A 128 -20.41 10.97 -24.74
C GLU A 128 -21.80 11.47 -25.16
N ASN A 129 -22.43 12.33 -24.35
CA ASN A 129 -23.73 12.93 -24.61
C ASN A 129 -23.64 14.42 -24.98
N ASP A 130 -22.50 14.86 -25.52
CA ASP A 130 -22.25 16.23 -26.00
C ASP A 130 -22.37 17.34 -24.93
N PHE A 131 -22.28 17.00 -23.64
CA PHE A 131 -22.25 18.01 -22.58
C PHE A 131 -20.88 18.69 -22.51
N THR A 132 -20.88 20.01 -22.34
CA THR A 132 -19.65 20.80 -22.14
C THR A 132 -19.35 20.97 -20.65
N ARG A 133 -18.15 20.57 -20.22
CA ARG A 133 -17.67 20.81 -18.86
C ARG A 133 -17.33 22.29 -18.66
N ILE A 134 -17.96 22.93 -17.68
CA ILE A 134 -17.70 24.34 -17.30
C ILE A 134 -17.13 24.45 -15.87
N PHE A 135 -16.44 25.55 -15.57
CA PHE A 135 -15.93 25.86 -14.24
C PHE A 135 -16.41 27.24 -13.79
N THR A 136 -17.31 27.27 -12.80
CA THR A 136 -17.85 28.51 -12.23
C THR A 136 -17.00 29.04 -11.07
N PRO A 137 -17.02 30.36 -10.80
CA PRO A 137 -16.39 30.94 -9.62
C PRO A 137 -16.83 30.26 -8.31
N LYS A 138 -15.89 30.07 -7.37
CA LYS A 138 -16.17 29.46 -6.05
C LYS A 138 -16.31 30.49 -4.93
N ILE A 139 -15.89 31.73 -5.20
CA ILE A 139 -16.08 32.89 -4.33
C ILE A 139 -16.86 33.91 -5.16
N VAL A 140 -17.93 34.44 -4.59
CA VAL A 140 -18.79 35.46 -5.19
C VAL A 140 -18.88 36.66 -4.25
N SER A 141 -19.01 37.85 -4.83
CA SER A 141 -19.14 39.13 -4.12
C SER A 141 -20.53 39.34 -3.53
#